data_AF-A0A0S8DM51-F1
#
_entry.id   AF-A0A0S8DM51-F1
#
_cell.length_a   1.000
_cell.length_b   1.000
_cell.length_c   1.000
_cell.angle_alpha   90.00
_cell.angle_beta   90.00
_cell.angle_gamma   90.00
#
_symmetry.space_group_name_H-M   'P 1'
#
loop_
_entity.id
_entity.type
_entity.pdbx_description
1 polymer ?
#
loop_
_entity_poly.entity_id
_entity_poly.type
_entity_poly.pdbx_seq_one_letter_code
_entity_poly.pdbx_strand_id
1 'polypeptide(L)'
;MSNSSRQDVFGLPVNPDVMFADHKNIYKGKIEKRQRKMLRKIPFIKPFLHDGETILCVTAGCSPVSVIEQFMTGWIVFYLKRSLFVFTDERIFHIPTKQDFSYRNSLAQILYADCRSIVIKGRKLVAEYKNGKKETFLYIPASESKKIKTLLQEMPLEGQPSSTLSRTHLCPRCTNPLVTDQYTCPSCSLEFKNKKQTKRISIIYPGGGYFYTGHPLLGVGDALAEVYLTLLVIAALAAAISGTAGGISALIFFGIILAFEKAMTVYHSNHFIKEYIPKDRCIRVLTREPDTQQPAAVAPEPKPEEILSASWNSQVKTETP
;
A
#
# COMPACT_ATOMS: atom_id res chain seq x y z
N MET A 1 19.40 -20.22 6.20
CA MET A 1 18.25 -21.06 6.62
C MET A 1 18.13 -22.19 5.62
N SER A 2 18.11 -23.45 6.07
CA SER A 2 17.96 -24.62 5.19
C SER A 2 16.57 -24.65 4.57
N ASN A 3 16.50 -24.96 3.27
CA ASN A 3 15.36 -24.81 2.38
C ASN A 3 14.24 -25.88 2.57
N SER A 4 14.11 -26.47 3.76
CA SER A 4 13.55 -27.83 3.90
C SER A 4 12.11 -27.96 4.40
N SER A 5 11.32 -26.90 4.52
CA SER A 5 9.93 -27.03 5.02
C SER A 5 8.94 -26.05 4.39
N ARG A 6 9.03 -25.79 3.09
CA ARG A 6 7.95 -25.06 2.40
C ARG A 6 6.70 -25.94 2.36
N GLN A 7 5.61 -25.48 2.96
CA GLN A 7 4.30 -26.12 2.87
C GLN A 7 3.28 -25.16 2.30
N ASP A 8 2.28 -25.72 1.60
CA ASP A 8 1.12 -24.98 1.18
C ASP A 8 0.06 -25.03 2.29
N VAL A 9 -0.31 -23.86 2.82
CA VAL A 9 -1.42 -23.71 3.76
C VAL A 9 -2.45 -22.76 3.19
N PHE A 10 -3.62 -23.29 2.82
CA PHE A 10 -4.72 -22.56 2.16
C PHE A 10 -4.36 -21.97 0.77
N GLY A 11 -3.51 -22.66 0.01
CA GLY A 11 -3.04 -22.21 -1.31
C GLY A 11 -1.86 -21.22 -1.24
N LEU A 12 -1.28 -21.00 -0.05
CA LEU A 12 -0.25 -20.01 0.21
C LEU A 12 1.07 -20.67 0.65
N PRO A 13 2.22 -20.25 0.11
CA PRO A 13 3.52 -20.78 0.50
C PRO A 13 3.90 -20.24 1.89
N VAL A 14 3.99 -21.13 2.86
CA VAL A 14 4.40 -20.79 4.23
C VAL A 14 5.60 -21.63 4.65
N ASN A 15 6.39 -21.11 5.57
CA ASN A 15 7.37 -21.88 6.34
C ASN A 15 6.75 -22.22 7.71
N PRO A 16 6.22 -23.43 7.95
CA PRO A 16 5.53 -23.81 9.18
C PRO A 16 6.43 -23.75 10.41
N ASP A 17 7.70 -24.14 10.25
CA ASP A 17 8.67 -24.18 11.34
C ASP A 17 8.89 -22.79 11.90
N VAL A 18 8.95 -21.80 11.02
CA VAL A 18 9.04 -20.38 11.43
C VAL A 18 7.68 -19.84 11.82
N MET A 19 6.62 -20.07 11.03
CA MET A 19 5.31 -19.42 11.17
C MET A 19 4.54 -19.87 12.41
N PHE A 20 4.63 -21.14 12.80
CA PHE A 20 3.89 -21.69 13.93
C PHE A 20 4.72 -21.80 15.22
N ALA A 21 6.00 -21.46 15.15
CA ALA A 21 6.86 -21.30 16.31
C ALA A 21 6.80 -19.91 16.93
N ASP A 22 7.32 -19.81 18.15
CA ASP A 22 7.56 -18.54 18.83
C ASP A 22 8.95 -17.95 18.52
N HIS A 23 9.30 -16.84 19.18
CA HIS A 23 10.60 -16.18 19.06
C HIS A 23 11.83 -17.04 19.44
N LYS A 24 11.64 -18.23 20.03
CA LYS A 24 12.70 -19.20 20.35
C LYS A 24 12.67 -20.39 19.39
N ASN A 25 11.92 -20.29 18.28
CA ASN A 25 11.68 -21.38 17.33
C ASN A 25 11.01 -22.61 17.97
N ILE A 26 10.24 -22.44 19.05
CA ILE A 26 9.47 -23.51 19.68
C ILE A 26 8.03 -23.47 19.19
N TYR A 27 7.56 -24.58 18.61
CA TYR A 27 6.19 -24.74 18.14
C TYR A 27 5.15 -24.48 19.24
N LYS A 28 4.08 -23.74 18.92
CA LYS A 28 2.94 -23.51 19.83
C LYS A 28 1.61 -23.54 19.09
N GLY A 29 0.72 -24.47 19.44
CA GLY A 29 -0.62 -24.57 18.84
C GLY A 29 -1.48 -23.30 18.96
N LYS A 30 -1.29 -22.49 20.02
CA LYS A 30 -1.95 -21.17 20.13
C LYS A 30 -1.50 -20.17 19.07
N ILE A 31 -0.23 -20.23 18.64
CA ILE A 31 0.32 -19.39 17.56
C ILE A 31 -0.22 -19.91 16.23
N GLU A 32 -0.16 -21.22 16.00
CA GLU A 32 -0.71 -21.85 14.80
C GLU A 32 -2.17 -21.47 14.55
N LYS A 33 -3.06 -21.67 15.54
CA LYS A 33 -4.49 -21.32 15.43
C LYS A 33 -4.70 -19.85 15.05
N ARG A 34 -3.88 -18.96 15.60
CA ARG A 34 -3.94 -17.51 15.32
C ARG A 34 -3.45 -17.17 13.92
N GLN A 35 -2.30 -17.72 13.52
CA GLN A 35 -1.69 -17.51 12.21
C GLN A 35 -2.60 -18.07 11.10
N ARG A 36 -3.16 -19.28 11.28
CA ARG A 36 -4.17 -19.84 10.36
C ARG A 36 -5.41 -18.95 10.25
N LYS A 37 -5.89 -18.37 11.36
CA LYS A 37 -7.01 -17.41 11.33
C LYS A 37 -6.69 -16.17 10.51
N MET A 38 -5.45 -15.67 10.55
CA MET A 38 -5.02 -14.53 9.76
C MET A 38 -4.79 -14.89 8.28
N LEU A 39 -4.19 -16.04 7.99
CA LEU A 39 -4.00 -16.54 6.61
C LEU A 39 -5.32 -16.64 5.85
N ARG A 40 -6.39 -17.12 6.49
CA ARG A 40 -7.74 -17.18 5.91
C ARG A 40 -8.25 -15.82 5.43
N LYS A 41 -7.71 -14.70 5.92
CA LYS A 41 -8.11 -13.35 5.53
C LYS A 41 -7.35 -12.80 4.34
N ILE A 42 -6.25 -13.44 3.94
CA ILE A 42 -5.36 -12.96 2.88
C ILE A 42 -5.19 -13.92 1.69
N PRO A 43 -6.22 -14.64 1.21
CA PRO A 43 -6.06 -15.53 0.06
C PRO A 43 -5.63 -14.77 -1.22
N PHE A 44 -5.96 -13.48 -1.30
CA PHE A 44 -5.60 -12.61 -2.42
C PHE A 44 -4.10 -12.30 -2.52
N ILE A 45 -3.27 -12.64 -1.51
CA ILE A 45 -1.84 -12.29 -1.53
C ILE A 45 -1.05 -13.12 -2.55
N LYS A 46 -1.54 -14.32 -2.91
CA LYS A 46 -0.83 -15.28 -3.76
C LYS A 46 -0.22 -14.67 -5.04
N PRO A 47 -0.94 -13.86 -5.83
CA PRO A 47 -0.40 -13.29 -7.07
C PRO A 47 0.68 -12.23 -6.84
N PHE A 48 0.79 -11.70 -5.62
CA PHE A 48 1.79 -10.69 -5.26
C PHE A 48 3.09 -11.30 -4.76
N LEU A 49 3.12 -12.60 -4.48
CA LEU A 49 4.34 -13.30 -4.05
C LEU A 49 5.20 -13.63 -5.27
N HIS A 50 6.51 -13.47 -5.15
CA HIS A 50 7.48 -13.95 -6.13
C HIS A 50 7.61 -15.47 -6.07
N ASP A 51 8.16 -16.04 -7.14
CA ASP A 51 8.45 -17.46 -7.20
C ASP A 51 9.52 -17.82 -6.17
N GLY A 52 9.15 -18.62 -5.17
CA GLY A 52 10.05 -19.00 -4.08
C GLY A 52 9.78 -18.26 -2.78
N GLU A 53 9.15 -17.08 -2.82
CA GLU A 53 8.86 -16.26 -1.65
C GLU A 53 7.95 -17.01 -0.66
N THR A 54 8.32 -17.01 0.62
CA THR A 54 7.59 -17.72 1.68
C THR A 54 7.08 -16.77 2.76
N ILE A 55 5.85 -17.01 3.20
CA ILE A 55 5.26 -16.24 4.31
C ILE A 55 5.79 -16.78 5.64
N LEU A 56 6.41 -15.89 6.42
CA LEU A 56 6.99 -16.19 7.73
C LEU A 56 6.07 -15.82 8.89
N CYS A 57 5.31 -14.72 8.75
CA CYS A 57 4.40 -14.25 9.80
C CYS A 57 3.32 -13.32 9.24
N VAL A 58 2.09 -13.42 9.75
CA VAL A 58 1.02 -12.46 9.50
C VAL A 58 0.58 -11.82 10.80
N THR A 59 0.48 -10.50 10.82
CA THR A 59 0.01 -9.76 12.00
C THR A 59 -0.86 -8.57 11.63
N ALA A 60 -1.55 -8.03 12.62
CA ALA A 60 -2.29 -6.79 12.51
C ALA A 60 -1.42 -5.60 12.96
N GLY A 61 -1.81 -4.40 12.55
CA GLY A 61 -1.32 -3.15 13.12
C GLY A 61 -2.05 -1.97 12.51
N CYS A 62 -1.41 -0.81 12.52
CA CYS A 62 -1.91 0.39 11.87
C CYS A 62 -0.86 0.99 10.92
N SER A 63 -1.33 1.48 9.78
CA SER A 63 -0.58 2.33 8.85
C SER A 63 0.04 3.54 9.58
N PRO A 64 1.08 4.16 9.01
CA PRO A 64 1.66 5.36 9.60
C PRO A 64 0.62 6.47 9.72
N VAL A 65 0.62 7.14 10.86
CA VAL A 65 -0.30 8.24 11.19
C VAL A 65 0.54 9.48 11.48
N SER A 66 0.17 10.61 10.88
CA SER A 66 0.82 11.89 11.21
C SER A 66 0.28 12.45 12.54
N VAL A 67 1.07 13.27 13.23
CA VAL A 67 0.62 13.94 14.48
C VAL A 67 -0.63 14.78 14.23
N ILE A 68 -0.68 15.45 13.08
CA ILE A 68 -1.83 16.26 12.66
C ILE A 68 -3.07 15.38 12.47
N GLU A 69 -2.96 14.25 11.76
CA GLU A 69 -4.10 13.32 11.62
C GLU A 69 -4.58 12.80 12.98
N GLN A 70 -3.66 12.45 13.88
CA GLN A 70 -4.03 11.96 15.19
C GLN A 70 -4.74 13.03 16.03
N PHE A 71 -4.30 14.28 15.96
CA PHE A 71 -4.95 15.40 16.65
C PHE A 71 -6.37 15.64 16.10
N MET A 72 -6.52 15.63 14.78
CA MET A 72 -7.77 15.99 14.10
C MET A 72 -8.84 14.91 14.14
N THR A 73 -8.43 13.64 14.06
CA THR A 73 -9.36 12.49 14.05
C THR A 73 -9.46 11.78 15.40
N GLY A 74 -8.62 12.14 16.36
CA GLY A 74 -8.54 11.49 17.67
C GLY A 74 -8.30 9.97 17.56
N TRP A 75 -8.89 9.21 18.49
CA TRP A 75 -8.74 7.75 18.56
C TRP A 75 -9.32 7.00 17.35
N ILE A 76 -10.24 7.62 16.60
CA ILE A 76 -10.89 7.01 15.43
C ILE A 76 -9.85 6.73 14.34
N VAL A 77 -8.76 7.49 14.28
CA VAL A 77 -7.70 7.33 13.28
C VAL A 77 -7.14 5.90 13.25
N PHE A 78 -7.06 5.23 14.40
CA PHE A 78 -6.51 3.86 14.49
C PHE A 78 -7.45 2.80 13.90
N TYR A 79 -8.76 3.05 13.92
CA TYR A 79 -9.74 2.20 13.23
C TYR A 79 -9.69 2.42 11.72
N LEU A 80 -9.46 3.66 11.29
CA LEU A 80 -9.37 4.01 9.87
C LEU A 80 -8.07 3.51 9.24
N LYS A 81 -6.97 3.54 10.00
CA LYS A 81 -5.63 3.16 9.56
C LYS A 81 -5.29 1.70 9.83
N ARG A 82 -6.29 0.86 10.13
CA ARG A 82 -6.08 -0.56 10.41
C ARG A 82 -5.47 -1.28 9.20
N SER A 83 -4.41 -2.04 9.44
CA SER A 83 -3.71 -2.77 8.39
C SER A 83 -3.31 -4.17 8.82
N LEU A 84 -3.10 -5.04 7.83
CA LEU A 84 -2.38 -6.29 7.98
C LEU A 84 -0.94 -6.11 7.50
N PHE A 85 -0.05 -6.85 8.12
CA PHE A 85 1.35 -6.98 7.73
C PHE A 85 1.63 -8.45 7.45
N VAL A 86 2.19 -8.72 6.28
CA VAL A 86 2.66 -10.06 5.90
C VAL A 86 4.17 -9.96 5.78
N PHE A 87 4.88 -10.63 6.67
CA PHE A 87 6.33 -10.73 6.65
C PHE A 87 6.71 -11.97 5.84
N THR A 88 7.54 -11.76 4.83
CA THR A 88 8.15 -12.81 4.03
C THR A 88 9.66 -12.82 4.26
N ASP A 89 10.34 -13.76 3.62
CA ASP A 89 11.79 -13.82 3.49
C ASP A 89 12.39 -12.70 2.61
N GLU A 90 11.61 -12.08 1.72
CA GLU A 90 12.10 -11.01 0.82
C GLU A 90 11.68 -9.60 1.25
N ARG A 91 10.47 -9.46 1.79
CA ARG A 91 9.83 -8.15 2.02
C ARG A 91 8.67 -8.19 3.00
N ILE A 92 8.17 -7.02 3.34
CA ILE A 92 6.92 -6.87 4.11
C ILE A 92 5.84 -6.31 3.20
N PHE A 93 4.69 -6.98 3.17
CA PHE A 93 3.48 -6.38 2.62
C PHE A 93 2.73 -5.59 3.68
N HIS A 94 2.45 -4.34 3.39
CA HIS A 94 1.55 -3.48 4.14
C HIS A 94 0.20 -3.42 3.43
N ILE A 95 -0.85 -3.87 4.10
CA ILE A 95 -2.17 -4.03 3.50
C ILE A 95 -3.18 -3.22 4.30
N PRO A 96 -3.59 -2.02 3.86
CA PRO A 96 -4.73 -1.31 4.43
C PRO A 96 -6.01 -2.15 4.36
N THR A 97 -6.75 -2.21 5.45
CA THR A 97 -7.94 -3.08 5.57
C THR A 97 -9.16 -2.34 6.10
N LYS A 98 -10.35 -2.90 5.89
CA LYS A 98 -11.56 -2.44 6.60
C LYS A 98 -11.55 -2.94 8.06
N GLN A 99 -12.58 -2.55 8.82
CA GLN A 99 -12.67 -2.90 10.25
C GLN A 99 -12.70 -4.42 10.50
N ASP A 100 -13.26 -5.20 9.57
CA ASP A 100 -13.31 -6.67 9.57
C ASP A 100 -12.01 -7.34 9.07
N PHE A 101 -11.02 -6.54 8.69
CA PHE A 101 -9.79 -6.90 7.98
C PHE A 101 -9.98 -7.37 6.53
N SER A 102 -11.11 -7.05 5.90
CA SER A 102 -11.28 -7.30 4.46
C SER A 102 -10.35 -6.39 3.63
N TYR A 103 -9.91 -6.93 2.50
CA TYR A 103 -9.03 -6.28 1.55
C TYR A 103 -9.71 -5.06 0.91
N ARG A 104 -8.97 -3.95 0.80
CA ARG A 104 -9.44 -2.69 0.19
C ARG A 104 -8.87 -2.44 -1.21
N ASN A 105 -8.36 -3.49 -1.88
CA ASN A 105 -7.68 -3.35 -3.17
C ASN A 105 -6.50 -2.35 -3.14
N SER A 106 -5.86 -2.22 -1.98
CA SER A 106 -4.68 -1.41 -1.76
C SER A 106 -3.66 -2.26 -1.03
N LEU A 107 -2.44 -2.27 -1.55
CA LEU A 107 -1.34 -3.03 -1.01
C LEU A 107 -0.04 -2.29 -1.34
N ALA A 108 0.88 -2.28 -0.39
CA ALA A 108 2.22 -1.77 -0.57
C ALA A 108 3.23 -2.81 -0.12
N GLN A 109 4.43 -2.71 -0.68
CA GLN A 109 5.57 -3.52 -0.29
C GLN A 109 6.67 -2.64 0.33
N ILE A 110 7.41 -3.23 1.24
CA ILE A 110 8.61 -2.68 1.87
C ILE A 110 9.69 -3.73 1.65
N LEU A 111 10.55 -3.51 0.66
CA LEU A 111 11.69 -4.39 0.41
C LEU A 111 12.69 -4.21 1.56
N TYR A 112 13.24 -5.32 2.08
CA TYR A 112 14.30 -5.22 3.09
C TYR A 112 15.52 -4.50 2.53
N ALA A 113 15.83 -4.73 1.24
CA ALA A 113 16.90 -4.05 0.50
C ALA A 113 16.73 -2.52 0.39
N ASP A 114 15.51 -1.98 0.54
CA ASP A 114 15.26 -0.53 0.53
C ASP A 114 15.46 0.11 1.91
N CYS A 115 15.58 -0.71 2.94
CA CYS A 115 15.67 -0.25 4.32
C CYS A 115 17.13 -0.08 4.72
N ARG A 116 17.43 1.05 5.37
CA ARG A 116 18.66 1.23 6.15
C ARG A 116 18.55 0.52 7.49
N SER A 117 17.38 0.60 8.12
CA SER A 117 17.07 -0.17 9.31
C SER A 117 15.58 -0.48 9.39
N ILE A 118 15.23 -1.64 9.93
CA ILE A 118 13.86 -2.02 10.20
C ILE A 118 13.76 -2.73 11.54
N VAL A 119 13.05 -2.13 12.49
CA VAL A 119 13.06 -2.58 13.88
C VAL A 119 11.70 -2.47 14.56
N ILE A 120 11.44 -3.35 15.51
CA ILE A 120 10.30 -3.24 16.43
C ILE A 120 10.72 -2.46 17.69
N LYS A 121 10.11 -1.30 17.92
CA LYS A 121 10.24 -0.49 19.15
C LYS A 121 8.94 -0.56 19.95
N GLY A 122 8.87 -1.48 20.92
CA GLY A 122 7.66 -1.75 21.69
C GLY A 122 6.55 -2.35 20.82
N ARG A 123 5.48 -1.58 20.60
CA ARG A 123 4.35 -1.93 19.71
C ARG A 123 4.39 -1.20 18.36
N LYS A 124 5.55 -0.66 17.98
CA LYS A 124 5.75 0.10 16.76
C LYS A 124 6.74 -0.61 15.85
N LEU A 125 6.42 -0.76 14.57
CA LEU A 125 7.38 -1.15 13.53
C LEU A 125 7.91 0.13 12.89
N VAL A 126 9.22 0.32 12.94
CA VAL A 126 9.89 1.51 12.41
C VAL A 126 10.76 1.09 11.25
N ALA A 127 10.46 1.60 10.06
CA ALA A 127 11.27 1.43 8.86
C ALA A 127 11.96 2.76 8.55
N GLU A 128 13.29 2.75 8.54
CA GLU A 128 14.12 3.84 8.05
C GLU A 128 14.69 3.43 6.70
N TYR A 129 14.36 4.20 5.68
CA TYR A 129 14.68 3.89 4.30
C TYR A 129 16.01 4.51 3.87
N LYS A 130 16.62 3.94 2.82
CA LYS A 130 17.90 4.45 2.27
C LYS A 130 17.78 5.87 1.69
N ASN A 131 16.58 6.32 1.31
CA ASN A 131 16.32 7.71 0.92
C ASN A 131 16.13 8.70 2.09
N GLY A 132 16.37 8.26 3.35
CA GLY A 132 16.23 9.10 4.55
C GLY A 132 14.80 9.24 5.06
N LYS A 133 13.79 8.75 4.34
CA LYS A 133 12.41 8.72 4.83
C LYS A 133 12.29 7.74 6.00
N LYS A 134 11.44 8.07 6.95
CA LYS A 134 11.13 7.23 8.09
C LYS A 134 9.62 7.04 8.22
N GLU A 135 9.18 5.78 8.30
CA GLU A 135 7.79 5.43 8.53
C GLU A 135 7.66 4.63 9.83
N THR A 136 6.61 4.94 10.59
CA THR A 136 6.32 4.27 11.86
C THR A 136 4.92 3.70 11.83
N PHE A 137 4.83 2.39 11.80
CA PHE A 137 3.58 1.63 11.88
C PHE A 137 3.27 1.34 13.35
N LEU A 138 2.01 1.49 13.73
CA LEU A 138 1.59 1.46 15.14
C LEU A 138 0.84 0.18 15.49
N TYR A 139 0.65 -0.05 16.79
CA TYR A 139 -0.19 -1.09 17.37
C TYR A 139 0.09 -2.53 16.93
N ILE A 140 1.35 -2.86 16.61
CA ILE A 140 1.76 -4.25 16.46
C ILE A 140 1.43 -5.00 17.77
N PRO A 141 0.72 -6.15 17.70
CA PRO A 141 0.38 -6.95 18.87
C PRO A 141 1.64 -7.36 19.63
N ALA A 142 1.66 -7.11 20.94
CA ALA A 142 2.80 -7.47 21.79
C ALA A 142 3.13 -8.98 21.72
N SER A 143 2.12 -9.81 21.50
CA SER A 143 2.25 -11.26 21.33
C SER A 143 3.02 -11.68 20.07
N GLU A 144 3.10 -10.82 19.05
CA GLU A 144 3.87 -11.04 17.81
C GLU A 144 5.17 -10.21 17.79
N SER A 145 5.22 -9.08 18.50
CA SER A 145 6.37 -8.16 18.50
C SER A 145 7.72 -8.84 18.73
N LYS A 146 7.81 -9.78 19.69
CA LYS A 146 9.08 -10.49 19.99
C LYS A 146 9.52 -11.36 18.82
N LYS A 147 8.58 -12.10 18.22
CA LYS A 147 8.85 -12.97 17.07
C LYS A 147 9.28 -12.15 15.87
N ILE A 148 8.52 -11.10 15.55
CA ILE A 148 8.84 -10.21 14.43
C ILE A 148 10.21 -9.55 14.64
N LYS A 149 10.55 -9.17 15.88
CA LYS A 149 11.88 -8.64 16.20
C LYS A 149 12.98 -9.65 15.85
N THR A 150 12.84 -10.92 16.22
CA THR A 150 13.80 -11.98 15.86
C THR A 150 13.88 -12.15 14.34
N LEU A 151 12.74 -12.23 13.64
CA LEU A 151 12.72 -12.37 12.19
C LEU A 151 13.48 -11.23 11.50
N LEU A 152 13.20 -9.98 11.86
CA LEU A 152 13.83 -8.81 11.26
C LEU A 152 15.34 -8.71 11.50
N GLN A 153 15.87 -9.37 12.55
CA GLN A 153 17.32 -9.43 12.78
C GLN A 153 18.04 -10.37 11.81
N GLU A 154 17.32 -11.33 11.24
CA GLU A 154 17.85 -12.34 10.32
C GLU A 154 17.64 -11.95 8.84
N MET A 155 16.82 -10.93 8.56
CA MET A 155 16.51 -10.51 7.19
C MET A 155 17.67 -9.74 6.55
N PRO A 156 18.06 -10.05 5.30
CA PRO A 156 19.10 -9.33 4.60
C PRO A 156 18.64 -7.92 4.21
N LEU A 157 19.36 -6.89 4.65
CA LEU A 157 19.15 -5.49 4.23
C LEU A 157 19.98 -5.11 2.98
N GLU A 158 20.82 -6.04 2.54
CA GLU A 158 21.60 -5.98 1.31
C GLU A 158 20.87 -6.73 0.20
N GLY A 159 20.90 -6.19 -1.01
CA GLY A 159 20.16 -6.75 -2.15
C GLY A 159 19.89 -5.67 -3.21
N GLN A 160 19.17 -6.05 -4.26
CA GLN A 160 18.77 -5.12 -5.31
C GLN A 160 17.66 -4.21 -4.79
N PRO A 161 17.91 -2.89 -4.64
CA PRO A 161 16.89 -1.98 -4.14
C PRO A 161 15.90 -1.62 -5.25
N SER A 162 14.72 -1.12 -4.86
CA SER A 162 13.79 -0.48 -5.77
C SER A 162 14.30 0.89 -6.22
N SER A 163 13.78 1.38 -7.34
CA SER A 163 14.09 2.72 -7.84
C SER A 163 13.70 3.86 -6.88
N THR A 164 12.73 3.63 -5.99
CA THR A 164 12.23 4.66 -5.07
C THR A 164 12.90 4.62 -3.70
N LEU A 165 13.62 3.54 -3.39
CA LEU A 165 14.27 3.31 -2.08
C LEU A 165 13.31 3.52 -0.91
N SER A 166 12.02 3.18 -1.07
CA SER A 166 11.00 3.32 -0.03
C SER A 166 9.79 2.42 -0.27
N ARG A 167 8.84 2.44 0.68
CA ARG A 167 7.56 1.74 0.53
C ARG A 167 6.88 2.10 -0.79
N THR A 168 6.67 1.07 -1.62
CA THR A 168 6.10 1.21 -2.95
C THR A 168 4.73 0.54 -2.98
N HIS A 169 3.72 1.22 -3.53
CA HIS A 169 2.39 0.63 -3.71
C HIS A 169 2.38 -0.30 -4.92
N LEU A 170 1.62 -1.40 -4.86
CA LEU A 170 1.48 -2.34 -5.97
C LEU A 170 0.09 -2.23 -6.58
N CYS A 171 0.00 -2.44 -7.89
CA CYS A 171 -1.28 -2.50 -8.58
C CYS A 171 -2.06 -3.75 -8.15
N PRO A 172 -3.32 -3.63 -7.70
CA PRO A 172 -4.11 -4.80 -7.31
C PRO A 172 -4.51 -5.69 -8.50
N ARG A 173 -4.38 -5.21 -9.74
CA ARG A 173 -4.72 -5.94 -10.96
C ARG A 173 -3.54 -6.71 -11.54
N CYS A 174 -2.40 -6.04 -11.75
CA CYS A 174 -1.23 -6.64 -12.42
C CYS A 174 0.02 -6.75 -11.54
N THR A 175 -0.08 -6.42 -10.25
CA THR A 175 0.99 -6.49 -9.23
C THR A 175 2.21 -5.60 -9.47
N ASN A 176 2.32 -4.94 -10.63
CA ASN A 176 3.40 -4.00 -10.90
C ASN A 176 3.41 -2.81 -9.92
N PRO A 177 4.61 -2.28 -9.61
CA PRO A 177 4.75 -1.12 -8.75
C PRO A 177 4.09 0.12 -9.36
N LEU A 178 3.41 0.89 -8.51
CA LEU A 178 2.77 2.15 -8.86
C LEU A 178 3.73 3.31 -8.65
N VAL A 179 3.64 4.30 -9.53
CA VAL A 179 4.48 5.50 -9.49
C VAL A 179 3.80 6.57 -8.63
N THR A 180 4.55 7.17 -7.71
CA THR A 180 4.08 8.24 -6.83
C THR A 180 3.36 9.35 -7.59
N ASP A 181 2.16 9.70 -7.13
CA ASP A 181 1.30 10.74 -7.70
C ASP A 181 0.82 10.50 -9.15
N GLN A 182 1.00 9.29 -9.69
CA GLN A 182 0.38 8.84 -10.93
C GLN A 182 -0.81 7.92 -10.63
N TYR A 183 -2.03 8.41 -10.88
CA TYR A 183 -3.28 7.71 -10.54
C TYR A 183 -3.80 6.77 -11.64
N THR A 184 -2.90 6.31 -12.50
CA THR A 184 -3.16 5.29 -13.52
C THR A 184 -2.00 4.32 -13.51
N CYS A 185 -2.28 3.02 -13.47
CA CYS A 185 -1.22 2.01 -13.53
C CYS A 185 -0.52 2.06 -14.90
N PRO A 186 0.81 2.22 -14.97
CA PRO A 186 1.52 2.31 -16.25
C PRO A 186 1.52 0.99 -17.05
N SER A 187 1.21 -0.14 -16.40
CA SER A 187 1.27 -1.47 -17.02
C SER A 187 -0.09 -1.98 -17.50
N CYS A 188 -1.16 -1.79 -16.72
CA CYS A 188 -2.49 -2.32 -17.06
C CYS A 188 -3.58 -1.25 -17.18
N SER A 189 -3.20 0.03 -17.10
CA SER A 189 -4.09 1.19 -17.18
C SER A 189 -5.24 1.22 -16.17
N LEU A 190 -5.17 0.44 -15.08
CA LEU A 190 -6.15 0.54 -13.99
C LEU A 190 -6.13 1.96 -13.42
N GLU A 191 -7.31 2.59 -13.38
CA GLU A 191 -7.47 3.93 -12.83
C GLU A 191 -7.71 3.92 -11.31
N PHE A 192 -7.05 4.87 -10.65
CA PHE A 192 -7.20 5.16 -9.24
C PHE A 192 -7.89 6.50 -9.04
N LYS A 193 -8.50 6.67 -7.88
CA LYS A 193 -9.04 7.96 -7.45
C LYS A 193 -7.87 8.94 -7.29
N ASN A 194 -8.03 10.16 -7.80
CA ASN A 194 -6.99 11.20 -7.77
C ASN A 194 -7.34 12.37 -6.84
N LYS A 195 -6.31 13.13 -6.43
CA LYS A 195 -6.43 14.27 -5.51
C LYS A 195 -7.27 15.43 -6.07
N LYS A 196 -7.19 15.70 -7.38
CA LYS A 196 -7.90 16.83 -8.02
C LYS A 196 -9.41 16.64 -7.92
N GLN A 197 -9.88 15.43 -8.25
CA GLN A 197 -11.29 15.06 -8.15
C GLN A 197 -11.76 15.02 -6.69
N THR A 198 -10.95 14.47 -5.77
CA THR A 198 -11.24 14.50 -4.33
C THR A 198 -11.47 15.92 -3.85
N LYS A 199 -10.55 16.85 -4.11
CA LYS A 199 -10.67 18.26 -3.70
C LYS A 199 -11.96 18.89 -4.22
N ARG A 200 -12.27 18.68 -5.51
CA ARG A 200 -13.50 19.21 -6.12
C ARG A 200 -14.75 18.67 -5.42
N ILE A 201 -14.81 17.37 -5.18
CA ILE A 201 -15.97 16.73 -4.55
C ILE A 201 -16.10 17.15 -3.08
N SER A 202 -14.99 17.23 -2.33
CA SER A 202 -14.95 17.72 -0.94
C SER A 202 -15.48 19.14 -0.80
N ILE A 203 -15.21 20.02 -1.75
CA ILE A 203 -15.67 21.43 -1.68
C ILE A 203 -17.16 21.53 -2.00
N ILE A 204 -17.62 20.82 -3.04
CA ILE A 204 -18.99 20.98 -3.57
C ILE A 204 -20.03 20.25 -2.73
N TYR A 205 -19.74 19.02 -2.29
CA TYR A 205 -20.73 18.16 -1.66
C TYR A 205 -20.43 17.97 -0.17
N PRO A 206 -21.44 18.08 0.71
CA PRO A 206 -21.28 17.76 2.12
C PRO A 206 -20.78 16.34 2.36
N GLY A 207 -19.68 16.20 3.11
CA GLY A 207 -19.04 14.90 3.32
C GLY A 207 -18.39 14.27 2.09
N GLY A 208 -18.35 15.02 0.97
CA GLY A 208 -18.03 14.49 -0.36
C GLY A 208 -16.66 13.82 -0.43
N GLY A 209 -15.67 14.35 0.29
CA GLY A 209 -14.32 13.79 0.33
C GLY A 209 -14.27 12.38 0.92
N TYR A 210 -14.96 12.18 2.05
CA TYR A 210 -15.01 10.88 2.71
C TYR A 210 -15.87 9.88 1.94
N PHE A 211 -17.01 10.31 1.38
CA PHE A 211 -17.79 9.44 0.49
C PHE A 211 -16.97 9.01 -0.73
N TYR A 212 -16.28 9.95 -1.36
CA TYR A 212 -15.43 9.66 -2.51
C TYR A 212 -14.30 8.70 -2.15
N THR A 213 -13.68 8.81 -0.96
CA THR A 213 -12.63 7.89 -0.51
C THR A 213 -13.16 6.57 0.07
N GLY A 214 -14.48 6.34 0.10
CA GLY A 214 -15.07 5.09 0.55
C GLY A 214 -15.20 4.97 2.07
N HIS A 215 -15.35 6.09 2.77
CA HIS A 215 -15.54 6.18 4.21
C HIS A 215 -16.94 6.71 4.54
N PRO A 216 -18.01 5.92 4.34
CA PRO A 216 -19.38 6.42 4.44
C PRO A 216 -19.76 6.93 5.82
N LEU A 217 -19.31 6.28 6.90
CA LEU A 217 -19.60 6.73 8.26
C LEU A 217 -18.98 8.11 8.56
N LEU A 218 -17.75 8.34 8.11
CA LEU A 218 -17.12 9.66 8.21
C LEU A 218 -17.85 10.67 7.32
N GLY A 219 -18.20 10.28 6.10
CA GLY A 219 -18.93 11.15 5.17
C GLY A 219 -20.28 11.60 5.70
N VAL A 220 -21.02 10.73 6.41
CA VAL A 220 -22.29 11.11 7.06
C VAL A 220 -22.03 12.10 8.20
N GLY A 221 -21.07 11.82 9.07
CA GLY A 221 -20.75 12.73 10.19
C GLY A 221 -20.30 14.12 9.70
N ASP A 222 -19.44 14.14 8.69
CA ASP A 222 -18.95 15.34 8.02
C ASP A 222 -20.09 16.12 7.35
N ALA A 223 -20.93 15.43 6.57
CA ALA A 223 -22.08 16.05 5.92
C ALA A 223 -23.05 16.70 6.91
N LEU A 224 -23.32 16.06 8.06
CA LEU A 224 -24.17 16.63 9.10
C LEU A 224 -23.55 17.89 9.72
N ALA A 225 -22.24 17.86 10.02
CA ALA A 225 -21.52 19.01 10.55
C ALA A 225 -21.51 20.18 9.55
N GLU A 226 -21.22 19.89 8.29
CA GLU A 226 -21.23 20.86 7.19
C GLU A 226 -22.61 21.51 6.99
N VAL A 227 -23.67 20.70 6.94
CA VAL A 227 -25.05 21.21 6.77
C VAL A 227 -25.41 22.11 7.94
N TYR A 228 -25.11 21.69 9.16
CA TYR A 228 -25.36 22.49 10.36
C TYR A 228 -24.61 23.83 10.33
N LEU A 229 -23.31 23.82 10.05
CA LEU A 229 -22.51 25.03 9.93
C LEU A 229 -22.98 25.94 8.79
N THR A 230 -23.42 25.37 7.67
CA THR A 230 -23.98 26.12 6.55
C THR A 230 -25.28 26.83 6.96
N LEU A 231 -26.16 26.16 7.71
CA LEU A 231 -27.37 26.79 8.26
C LEU A 231 -27.03 27.94 9.21
N LEU A 232 -26.02 27.79 10.06
CA LEU A 232 -25.54 28.87 10.95
C LEU A 232 -25.00 30.07 10.15
N VAL A 233 -24.24 29.82 9.09
CA VAL A 233 -23.75 30.88 8.18
C VAL A 233 -24.91 31.60 7.51
N ILE A 234 -25.92 30.87 7.00
CA ILE A 234 -27.12 31.47 6.39
C ILE A 234 -27.90 32.31 7.40
N ALA A 235 -28.11 31.80 8.61
CA ALA A 235 -28.79 32.53 9.68
C ALA A 235 -28.01 33.80 10.09
N ALA A 236 -26.69 33.72 10.21
CA ALA A 236 -25.84 34.86 10.51
C ALA A 236 -25.82 35.89 9.37
N LEU A 237 -25.87 35.43 8.10
CA LEU A 237 -26.00 36.31 6.94
C LEU A 237 -27.34 37.05 6.96
N ALA A 238 -28.45 36.35 7.24
CA ALA A 238 -29.76 36.98 7.37
C ALA A 238 -29.77 38.03 8.50
N ALA A 239 -29.20 37.70 9.66
CA ALA A 239 -29.06 38.64 10.78
C ALA A 239 -28.20 39.87 10.41
N ALA A 240 -27.11 39.68 9.67
CA ALA A 240 -26.27 40.76 9.18
C ALA A 240 -27.01 41.69 8.21
N ILE A 241 -27.78 41.11 7.27
CA ILE A 241 -28.60 41.87 6.30
C ILE A 241 -29.71 42.64 7.02
N SER A 242 -30.33 42.07 8.05
CA SER A 242 -31.36 42.73 8.86
C SER A 242 -30.80 43.76 9.86
N GLY A 243 -29.49 43.99 9.90
CA GLY A 243 -28.87 44.95 10.81
C GLY A 243 -28.89 44.51 12.29
N THR A 244 -29.08 43.21 12.55
CA THR A 244 -29.06 42.69 13.92
C THR A 244 -27.66 42.84 14.51
N ALA A 245 -27.56 43.38 15.72
CA ALA A 245 -26.28 43.57 16.41
C ALA A 245 -25.51 42.24 16.49
N GLY A 246 -24.26 42.24 16.04
CA GLY A 246 -23.40 41.04 16.03
C GLY A 246 -23.55 40.11 14.82
N GLY A 247 -24.49 40.35 13.90
CA GLY A 247 -24.70 39.51 12.71
C GLY A 247 -23.45 39.34 11.84
N ILE A 248 -22.71 40.43 11.59
CA ILE A 248 -21.44 40.41 10.83
C ILE A 248 -20.38 39.57 11.56
N SER A 249 -20.22 39.74 12.88
CA SER A 249 -19.25 38.97 13.66
C SER A 249 -19.57 37.48 13.66
N ALA A 250 -20.85 37.12 13.81
CA ALA A 250 -21.30 35.73 13.72
C ALA A 250 -21.06 35.14 12.32
N LEU A 251 -21.31 35.91 11.26
CA LEU A 251 -21.09 35.48 9.88
C LEU A 251 -19.61 35.16 9.62
N ILE A 252 -18.71 36.05 10.05
CA ILE A 252 -17.26 35.84 9.93
C ILE A 252 -16.84 34.60 10.72
N PHE A 253 -17.28 34.50 11.98
CA PHE A 253 -16.92 33.39 12.86
C PHE A 253 -17.34 32.03 12.31
N PHE A 254 -18.62 31.85 11.99
CA PHE A 254 -19.12 30.59 11.44
C PHE A 254 -18.58 30.31 10.03
N GLY A 255 -18.36 31.35 9.22
CA GLY A 255 -17.73 31.22 7.91
C GLY A 255 -16.30 30.67 7.99
N ILE A 256 -15.50 31.14 8.95
CA ILE A 256 -14.15 30.61 9.19
C ILE A 256 -14.21 29.14 9.65
N ILE A 257 -15.12 28.80 10.56
CA ILE A 257 -15.27 27.42 11.03
C ILE A 257 -15.65 26.48 9.89
N LEU A 258 -16.61 26.86 9.05
CA LEU A 258 -17.00 26.08 7.86
C LEU A 258 -15.85 25.92 6.87
N ALA A 259 -15.09 26.99 6.61
CA ALA A 259 -13.92 26.93 5.73
C ALA A 259 -12.82 26.00 6.29
N PHE A 260 -12.60 26.05 7.61
CA PHE A 260 -11.64 25.18 8.28
C PHE A 260 -12.07 23.71 8.19
N GLU A 261 -13.33 23.41 8.49
CA GLU A 261 -13.92 22.08 8.36
C GLU A 261 -13.72 21.52 6.93
N LYS A 262 -14.03 22.31 5.90
CA LYS A 262 -13.80 21.93 4.49
C LYS A 262 -12.33 21.64 4.20
N ALA A 263 -11.43 22.44 4.74
CA ALA A 263 -10.00 22.23 4.59
C ALA A 263 -9.54 20.92 5.24
N MET A 264 -10.09 20.56 6.41
CA MET A 264 -9.84 19.27 7.07
C MET A 264 -10.28 18.10 6.19
N THR A 265 -11.48 18.18 5.63
CA THR A 265 -12.04 17.12 4.77
C THR A 265 -11.19 16.92 3.51
N VAL A 266 -10.73 18.01 2.89
CA VAL A 266 -9.78 17.94 1.76
C VAL A 266 -8.46 17.31 2.18
N TYR A 267 -7.91 17.70 3.33
CA TYR A 267 -6.64 17.17 3.84
C TYR A 267 -6.70 15.67 4.11
N HIS A 268 -7.68 15.21 4.90
CA HIS A 268 -7.86 13.79 5.22
C HIS A 268 -8.13 12.96 3.98
N SER A 269 -9.02 13.43 3.10
CA SER A 269 -9.37 12.69 1.88
C SER A 269 -8.16 12.58 0.94
N ASN A 270 -7.36 13.63 0.78
CA ASN A 270 -6.12 13.58 0.01
C ASN A 270 -5.09 12.62 0.61
N HIS A 271 -5.06 12.47 1.93
CA HIS A 271 -4.22 11.47 2.57
C HIS A 271 -4.68 10.05 2.20
N PHE A 272 -5.98 9.73 2.27
CA PHE A 272 -6.48 8.40 1.88
C PHE A 272 -6.19 8.06 0.42
N ILE A 273 -6.22 9.05 -0.48
CA ILE A 273 -5.89 8.87 -1.89
C ILE A 273 -4.44 8.40 -2.12
N LYS A 274 -3.52 8.70 -1.20
CA LYS A 274 -2.13 8.19 -1.28
C LYS A 274 -2.06 6.66 -1.17
N GLU A 275 -3.12 6.00 -0.73
CA GLU A 275 -3.21 4.54 -0.67
C GLU A 275 -3.66 3.92 -2.01
N TYR A 276 -3.78 4.69 -3.10
CA TYR A 276 -4.18 4.19 -4.44
C TYR A 276 -5.50 3.43 -4.42
N ILE A 277 -6.58 4.12 -4.06
CA ILE A 277 -7.92 3.54 -4.04
C ILE A 277 -8.42 3.39 -5.48
N PRO A 278 -8.71 2.18 -5.98
CA PRO A 278 -9.20 1.99 -7.34
C PRO A 278 -10.57 2.66 -7.55
N LYS A 279 -10.83 3.11 -8.78
CA LYS A 279 -12.18 3.58 -9.15
C LYS A 279 -13.16 2.41 -9.25
N ASP A 280 -12.70 1.31 -9.84
CA ASP A 280 -13.49 0.08 -9.99
C ASP A 280 -13.51 -0.73 -8.69
N ARG A 281 -14.69 -1.23 -8.31
CA ARG A 281 -14.83 -2.08 -7.11
C ARG A 281 -14.51 -3.55 -7.38
N CYS A 282 -14.74 -4.00 -8.61
CA CYS A 282 -14.52 -5.38 -9.03
C CYS A 282 -13.23 -5.48 -9.83
N ILE A 283 -12.14 -5.82 -9.16
CA ILE A 283 -10.83 -6.00 -9.80
C ILE A 283 -10.58 -7.49 -9.92
N ARG A 284 -10.49 -7.98 -11.15
CA ARG A 284 -9.94 -9.31 -11.42
C ARG A 284 -8.43 -9.17 -11.50
N VAL A 285 -7.71 -9.98 -10.74
CA VAL A 285 -6.27 -10.07 -10.85
C VAL A 285 -5.97 -10.69 -12.21
N LEU A 286 -5.07 -10.07 -12.96
CA LEU A 286 -4.50 -10.69 -14.15
C LEU A 286 -3.58 -11.79 -13.62
N THR A 287 -4.04 -13.04 -13.72
CA THR A 287 -3.14 -14.17 -13.52
C THR A 287 -2.03 -13.98 -14.54
N ARG A 288 -0.78 -13.78 -14.09
CA ARG A 288 0.37 -13.96 -14.98
C ARG A 288 0.25 -15.39 -15.47
N GLU A 289 -0.06 -15.57 -16.75
CA GLU A 289 0.40 -16.78 -17.39
C GLU A 289 1.91 -16.79 -17.19
N PRO A 290 2.49 -17.91 -16.70
CA PRO A 290 3.94 -17.99 -16.61
C PRO A 290 4.47 -17.63 -17.99
N ASP A 291 5.40 -16.67 -18.05
CA ASP A 291 6.07 -16.32 -19.29
C ASP A 291 6.62 -17.64 -19.85
N THR A 292 5.89 -18.22 -20.80
CA THR A 292 6.43 -19.27 -21.64
C THR A 292 7.51 -18.53 -22.36
N GLN A 293 8.76 -18.75 -21.92
CA GLN A 293 9.95 -18.17 -22.53
C GLN A 293 9.72 -18.24 -24.03
N GLN A 294 9.43 -17.09 -24.63
CA GLN A 294 9.34 -16.99 -26.06
C GLN A 294 10.72 -17.45 -26.51
N PRO A 295 10.84 -18.59 -27.21
CA PRO A 295 12.13 -19.13 -27.57
C PRO A 295 12.88 -17.99 -28.25
N ALA A 296 14.09 -17.72 -27.74
CA ALA A 296 14.96 -16.68 -28.25
C ALA A 296 14.82 -16.68 -29.76
N ALA A 297 14.41 -15.54 -30.33
CA ALA A 297 14.19 -15.41 -31.76
C ALA A 297 15.38 -16.07 -32.46
N VAL A 298 15.11 -17.20 -33.11
CA VAL A 298 16.13 -17.93 -33.87
C VAL A 298 16.73 -16.88 -34.79
N ALA A 299 18.03 -16.65 -34.65
CA ALA A 299 18.74 -15.70 -35.49
C ALA A 299 18.36 -16.02 -36.94
N PRO A 300 17.93 -15.03 -37.74
CA PRO A 300 17.52 -15.29 -39.11
C PRO A 300 18.65 -16.04 -39.80
N GLU A 301 18.32 -17.18 -40.40
CA GLU A 301 19.24 -17.95 -41.23
C GLU A 301 19.92 -16.98 -42.21
N PRO A 302 21.26 -16.97 -42.28
CA PRO A 302 21.97 -16.08 -43.19
C PRO A 302 21.45 -16.34 -44.60
N LYS A 303 21.10 -15.26 -45.31
CA LYS A 303 20.64 -15.38 -46.69
C LYS A 303 21.75 -16.07 -47.51
N PRO A 304 21.41 -16.92 -48.49
CA PRO A 304 22.39 -17.63 -49.32
C PRO A 304 23.47 -16.72 -49.95
N GLU A 305 23.14 -15.45 -50.15
CA GLU A 305 24.04 -14.41 -50.69
C GLU A 305 25.19 -14.04 -49.74
N GLU A 306 24.99 -14.10 -48.41
CA GLU A 306 26.06 -13.84 -47.42
C GLU A 306 27.04 -15.02 -47.28
N ILE A 307 26.59 -16.25 -47.56
CA ILE A 307 27.44 -17.45 -47.49
C ILE A 307 28.46 -17.47 -48.64
N LEU A 308 28.06 -16.98 -49.83
CA LEU A 308 28.94 -16.95 -51.02
C LEU A 308 30.04 -15.88 -50.92
N SER A 309 29.79 -14.75 -50.26
CA SER A 309 30.79 -13.68 -50.11
C SER A 309 31.89 -14.01 -49.08
N ALA A 310 31.59 -14.83 -48.06
CA ALA A 310 32.58 -15.30 -47.09
C ALA A 310 33.54 -16.35 -47.69
N SER A 311 33.07 -17.15 -48.65
CA SER A 311 33.89 -18.15 -49.33
C SER A 311 34.95 -17.54 -50.25
N TRP A 312 34.68 -16.38 -50.87
CA TRP A 312 35.58 -15.78 -51.88
C TRP A 312 36.73 -14.97 -51.26
N ASN A 313 36.51 -14.33 -50.10
CA ASN A 313 37.55 -13.55 -49.42
C ASN A 313 38.64 -14.42 -48.75
N SER A 314 38.43 -15.73 -48.64
CA SER A 314 39.36 -16.65 -48.00
C SER A 314 40.47 -17.18 -48.95
N GLN A 315 40.29 -17.05 -50.28
CA GLN A 315 41.25 -17.58 -51.26
C GLN A 315 42.26 -16.54 -51.80
N VAL A 316 42.12 -15.25 -51.48
CA VAL A 316 42.97 -14.19 -52.08
C VAL A 316 44.17 -13.78 -51.21
N LYS A 317 44.36 -14.39 -50.02
CA LYS A 317 45.44 -14.00 -49.08
C LYS A 317 46.68 -14.89 -49.06
N THR A 318 46.80 -15.86 -49.96
CA THR A 318 48.00 -16.70 -50.07
C THR A 318 48.52 -16.64 -51.49
N GLU A 319 49.23 -15.56 -51.83
CA GLU A 319 50.28 -15.55 -52.86
C GLU A 319 50.82 -14.13 -53.00
N THR A 320 51.95 -13.85 -52.37
CA THR A 320 52.93 -12.89 -52.88
C THR A 320 54.30 -13.26 -52.29
N PRO A 321 55.36 -13.30 -53.12
CA PRO A 321 56.62 -14.00 -52.86
C PRO A 321 57.57 -13.33 -51.86
#